data_AF-A0A850B9D7-F1
#
_entry.id   AF-A0A850B9D7-F1
#
_cell.length_a   1.000
_cell.length_b   1.000
_cell.length_c   1.000
_cell.angle_alpha   90.00
_cell.angle_beta   90.00
_cell.angle_gamma   90.00
#
_symmetry.space_group_name_H-M   'P 1'
#
loop_
_entity.id
_entity.type
_entity.pdbx_description
1 polymer ?
#
loop_
_entity_poly.entity_id
_entity_poly.type
_entity_poly.pdbx_seq_one_letter_code
_entity_poly.pdbx_strand_id
1 'polypeptide(L)'
;MKGRSLSALIVAVLSASACAGVLGIRPPGRRPFEHRTHSLEGIHCLKCHGSVGLAGDEGSLHMPSTSDCVSCHEEPHDTRDCGGCHGLRETRAAAAAAREALFFEHKTHMPRVKGDCVRCHIDVQHGAEKLRPSMGTCLGCHEHSGEMVAQKCDRCHVDLEREGIRPEEAWAHGPNFMREHGVRAATAGEVCSSCHADRFCSTCHSAGVAPATPAKMAPHDPFNSSVHRAGFMARHANEARSSPGLCSTCHSPSTCATCHAERSVSAGAAGARSPHPRGWLG
;
A
#
# COMPACT_ATOMS: atom_id res chain seq x y z
N MET A 1 -25.74 18.00 46.55
CA MET A 1 -25.04 18.74 45.47
C MET A 1 -24.32 17.87 44.42
N LYS A 2 -24.09 16.56 44.64
CA LYS A 2 -23.41 15.67 43.67
C LYS A 2 -24.24 15.26 42.43
N GLY A 3 -25.58 15.25 42.51
CA GLY A 3 -26.45 14.79 41.41
C GLY A 3 -26.60 15.76 40.24
N ARG A 4 -26.55 17.08 40.49
CA ARG A 4 -26.77 18.11 39.44
C ARG A 4 -25.58 18.23 38.48
N SER A 5 -24.36 18.00 38.95
CA SER A 5 -23.16 17.99 38.08
C SER A 5 -23.09 16.78 37.17
N LEU A 6 -23.60 15.62 37.60
CA LEU A 6 -23.60 14.41 36.78
C LEU A 6 -24.63 14.51 35.63
N SER A 7 -25.82 15.03 35.92
CA SER A 7 -26.85 15.26 34.91
C SER A 7 -26.43 16.30 33.87
N ALA A 8 -25.73 17.37 34.27
CA ALA A 8 -25.23 18.37 33.33
C ALA A 8 -24.14 17.81 32.39
N LEU A 9 -23.29 16.91 32.90
CA LEU A 9 -22.24 16.27 32.09
C LEU A 9 -22.84 15.30 31.05
N ILE A 10 -23.86 14.53 31.43
CA ILE A 10 -24.54 13.58 30.54
C ILE A 10 -25.26 14.30 29.40
N VAL A 11 -25.94 15.41 29.70
CA VAL A 11 -26.63 16.23 28.69
C VAL A 11 -25.62 16.82 27.69
N ALA A 12 -24.48 17.34 28.16
CA ALA A 12 -23.44 17.89 27.28
C ALA A 12 -22.82 16.85 26.33
N VAL A 13 -22.60 15.61 26.80
CA VAL A 13 -22.07 14.52 25.98
C VAL A 13 -23.09 14.03 24.93
N LEU A 14 -24.37 13.97 25.29
CA LEU A 14 -25.45 13.62 24.36
C LEU A 14 -25.65 14.69 23.29
N SER A 15 -25.59 15.98 23.64
CA SER A 15 -25.67 17.09 22.68
C SER A 15 -24.47 17.09 21.72
N ALA A 16 -23.25 16.84 22.21
CA ALA A 16 -22.07 16.73 21.35
C ALA A 16 -22.17 15.55 20.36
N SER A 17 -22.76 14.43 20.78
CA SER A 17 -22.97 13.25 19.93
C SER A 17 -24.04 13.49 18.85
N ALA A 18 -25.07 14.28 19.16
CA ALA A 18 -26.08 14.69 18.18
C ALA A 18 -25.52 15.67 17.13
N CYS A 19 -24.63 16.57 17.53
CA CYS A 19 -23.97 17.51 16.61
C CYS A 19 -22.93 16.83 15.69
N ALA A 20 -22.37 15.68 16.07
CA ALA A 20 -21.42 14.95 15.22
C ALA A 20 -22.01 14.47 13.89
N GLY A 21 -23.33 14.22 13.84
CA GLY A 21 -24.05 13.91 12.59
C GLY A 21 -24.20 15.11 11.67
N VAL A 22 -24.50 16.30 12.23
CA VAL A 22 -24.64 17.55 11.47
C VAL A 22 -23.29 18.09 10.98
N LEU A 23 -22.21 17.85 11.74
CA LEU A 23 -20.84 18.22 11.38
C LEU A 23 -20.18 17.26 10.37
N GLY A 24 -20.90 16.24 9.86
CA GLY A 24 -20.37 15.31 8.85
C GLY A 24 -19.26 14.39 9.35
N ILE A 25 -19.08 14.26 10.66
CA ILE A 25 -18.07 13.37 11.28
C ILE A 25 -18.51 11.90 11.15
N ARG A 26 -19.82 11.66 11.02
CA ARG A 26 -20.36 10.33 10.69
C ARG A 26 -20.49 10.22 9.16
N PRO A 27 -19.71 9.35 8.49
CA PRO A 27 -19.92 9.12 7.08
C PRO A 27 -21.38 8.65 6.85
N PRO A 28 -22.07 9.13 5.81
CA PRO A 28 -23.38 8.61 5.45
C PRO A 28 -23.27 7.09 5.35
N GLY A 29 -24.29 6.37 5.84
CA GLY A 29 -24.28 4.91 5.89
C GLY A 29 -24.09 4.37 4.47
N ARG A 30 -22.86 3.97 4.15
CA ARG A 30 -22.53 3.33 2.89
C ARG A 30 -23.20 1.97 2.90
N ARG A 31 -24.30 1.82 2.17
CA ARG A 31 -24.88 0.51 1.89
C ARG A 31 -24.42 0.10 0.49
N PRO A 32 -23.31 -0.63 0.36
CA PRO A 32 -22.93 -1.17 -0.95
C PRO A 32 -24.02 -2.11 -1.47
N PHE A 33 -24.10 -2.25 -2.79
CA PHE A 33 -24.98 -3.25 -3.41
C PHE A 33 -24.56 -4.67 -2.99
N GLU A 34 -25.51 -5.44 -2.47
CA GLU A 34 -25.28 -6.79 -1.94
C GLU A 34 -25.33 -7.84 -3.08
N HIS A 35 -24.19 -8.07 -3.74
CA HIS A 35 -24.06 -9.09 -4.79
C HIS A 35 -24.38 -10.51 -4.28
N ARG A 36 -24.04 -10.81 -3.02
CA ARG A 36 -24.27 -12.14 -2.43
C ARG A 36 -25.74 -12.51 -2.43
N THR A 37 -26.61 -11.60 -2.01
CA THR A 37 -28.06 -11.82 -1.98
C THR A 37 -28.59 -12.15 -3.37
N HIS A 38 -28.23 -11.35 -4.38
CA HIS A 38 -28.67 -11.57 -5.76
C HIS A 38 -28.12 -12.88 -6.35
N SER A 39 -26.87 -13.21 -6.05
CA SER A 39 -26.26 -14.47 -6.50
C SER A 39 -26.93 -15.69 -5.86
N LEU A 40 -27.38 -15.61 -4.61
CA LEU A 40 -28.08 -16.70 -3.92
C LEU A 40 -29.49 -16.93 -4.49
N GLU A 41 -30.14 -15.88 -5.00
CA GLU A 41 -31.40 -15.96 -5.75
C GLU A 41 -31.22 -16.47 -7.20
N GLY A 42 -30.01 -16.90 -7.58
CA GLY A 42 -29.72 -17.46 -8.91
C GLY A 42 -29.57 -16.43 -10.02
N ILE A 43 -29.40 -15.15 -9.68
CA ILE A 43 -29.18 -14.08 -10.68
C ILE A 43 -27.73 -14.14 -11.17
N HIS A 44 -27.56 -14.54 -12.43
CA HIS A 44 -26.24 -14.59 -13.07
C HIS A 44 -25.64 -13.20 -13.29
N CYS A 45 -24.32 -13.05 -13.18
CA CYS A 45 -23.61 -11.76 -13.27
C CYS A 45 -23.94 -10.96 -14.55
N LEU A 46 -24.06 -11.66 -15.70
CA LEU A 46 -24.38 -11.04 -16.99
C LEU A 46 -25.83 -10.54 -17.09
N LYS A 47 -26.71 -10.86 -16.14
CA LYS A 47 -28.05 -10.26 -16.08
C LYS A 47 -27.98 -8.75 -15.89
N CYS A 48 -26.97 -8.27 -15.15
CA CYS A 48 -26.75 -6.84 -14.90
C CYS A 48 -25.51 -6.30 -15.64
N HIS A 49 -24.47 -7.13 -15.82
CA HIS A 49 -23.23 -6.77 -16.53
C HIS A 49 -23.20 -7.26 -17.98
N GLY A 50 -24.31 -7.14 -18.71
CA GLY A 50 -24.56 -7.90 -19.95
C GLY A 50 -23.54 -7.76 -21.08
N SER A 51 -22.79 -6.65 -21.13
CA SER A 51 -21.77 -6.41 -22.15
C SER A 51 -20.32 -6.57 -21.66
N VAL A 52 -20.10 -6.85 -20.37
CA VAL A 52 -18.74 -6.90 -19.80
C VAL A 52 -17.91 -8.03 -20.41
N GLY A 53 -18.53 -9.17 -20.73
CA GLY A 53 -17.81 -10.33 -21.27
C GLY A 53 -17.22 -10.10 -22.67
N LEU A 54 -17.71 -9.09 -23.39
CA LEU A 54 -17.24 -8.69 -24.72
C LEU A 54 -16.41 -7.41 -24.68
N ALA A 55 -16.21 -6.84 -23.49
CA ALA A 55 -15.51 -5.58 -23.33
C ALA A 55 -14.02 -5.72 -23.69
N GLY A 56 -13.54 -4.79 -24.52
CA GLY A 56 -12.12 -4.53 -24.70
C GLY A 56 -11.55 -3.67 -23.57
N ASP A 57 -10.35 -3.16 -23.80
CA ASP A 57 -9.60 -2.22 -22.95
C ASP A 57 -10.09 -0.77 -23.09
N GLU A 58 -10.79 -0.45 -24.18
CA GLU A 58 -11.48 0.83 -24.39
C GLU A 58 -12.98 0.78 -24.03
N GLY A 59 -13.62 1.95 -23.92
CA GLY A 59 -15.07 2.06 -23.71
C GLY A 59 -15.53 2.18 -22.25
N SER A 60 -16.80 1.87 -22.01
CA SER A 60 -17.43 2.05 -20.69
C SER A 60 -17.03 0.97 -19.69
N LEU A 61 -17.26 1.22 -18.40
CA LEU A 61 -17.02 0.24 -17.34
C LEU A 61 -18.01 -0.93 -17.33
N HIS A 62 -19.03 -0.92 -18.21
CA HIS A 62 -20.10 -1.92 -18.25
C HIS A 62 -20.76 -2.16 -16.88
N MET A 63 -20.95 -1.05 -16.16
CA MET A 63 -21.71 -1.03 -14.90
C MET A 63 -23.20 -1.05 -15.18
N PRO A 64 -24.01 -1.72 -14.34
CA PRO A 64 -25.45 -1.72 -14.47
C PRO A 64 -26.00 -0.30 -14.35
N SER A 65 -27.02 -0.04 -15.14
CA SER A 65 -27.81 1.18 -15.16
C SER A 65 -29.05 1.05 -14.27
N THR A 66 -29.75 2.17 -14.00
CA THR A 66 -31.03 2.12 -13.28
C THR A 66 -32.03 1.17 -13.93
N SER A 67 -32.07 1.11 -15.27
CA SER A 67 -32.98 0.21 -15.99
C SER A 67 -32.72 -1.27 -15.70
N ASP A 68 -31.48 -1.66 -15.43
CA ASP A 68 -31.17 -3.04 -15.05
C ASP A 68 -31.74 -3.36 -13.66
N CYS A 69 -31.70 -2.40 -12.73
CA CYS A 69 -32.25 -2.54 -11.38
C CYS A 69 -33.78 -2.56 -11.38
N VAL A 70 -34.42 -1.59 -12.04
CA VAL A 70 -35.88 -1.47 -12.06
C VAL A 70 -36.55 -2.56 -12.90
N SER A 71 -35.81 -3.34 -13.70
CA SER A 71 -36.36 -4.52 -14.37
C SER A 71 -36.89 -5.60 -13.41
N CYS A 72 -36.47 -5.56 -12.14
CA CYS A 72 -37.02 -6.39 -11.06
C CYS A 72 -37.52 -5.57 -9.86
N HIS A 73 -37.05 -4.33 -9.68
CA HIS A 73 -37.41 -3.45 -8.55
C HIS A 73 -38.24 -2.24 -9.01
N GLU A 74 -39.42 -2.47 -9.59
CA GLU A 74 -40.29 -1.40 -10.11
C GLU A 74 -40.90 -0.52 -9.01
N GLU A 75 -41.20 -1.05 -7.80
CA GLU A 75 -41.89 -0.26 -6.76
C GLU A 75 -41.58 -0.69 -5.30
N PRO A 76 -41.28 0.26 -4.39
CA PRO A 76 -40.86 1.64 -4.65
C PRO A 76 -39.36 1.70 -4.97
N HIS A 77 -39.01 2.18 -6.17
CA HIS A 77 -37.65 2.67 -6.42
C HIS A 77 -37.49 3.98 -5.63
N ASP A 78 -36.88 3.90 -4.44
CA ASP A 78 -36.55 5.10 -3.66
C ASP A 78 -35.56 5.94 -4.49
N THR A 79 -36.02 7.12 -4.89
CA THR A 79 -35.21 8.07 -5.67
C THR A 79 -34.19 8.80 -4.81
N ARG A 80 -34.19 8.58 -3.49
CA ARG A 80 -33.27 9.18 -2.53
C ARG A 80 -32.30 8.13 -1.99
N ASP A 81 -31.06 8.56 -1.84
CA ASP A 81 -29.85 7.78 -1.56
C ASP A 81 -29.25 7.02 -2.75
N CYS A 82 -28.59 7.78 -3.62
CA CYS A 82 -27.86 7.26 -4.78
C CYS A 82 -26.73 6.27 -4.39
N GLY A 83 -26.21 6.35 -3.16
CA GLY A 83 -25.06 5.56 -2.70
C GLY A 83 -25.38 4.09 -2.41
N GLY A 84 -26.66 3.79 -2.14
CA GLY A 84 -27.18 2.46 -1.83
C GLY A 84 -27.28 1.52 -3.05
N CYS A 85 -27.67 2.09 -4.19
CA CYS A 85 -28.09 1.31 -5.36
C CYS A 85 -27.14 1.45 -6.56
N HIS A 86 -26.45 2.59 -6.71
CA HIS A 86 -25.52 2.79 -7.84
C HIS A 86 -24.08 2.33 -7.53
N GLY A 87 -23.82 1.88 -6.31
CA GLY A 87 -22.49 1.63 -5.77
C GLY A 87 -21.76 2.91 -5.37
N LEU A 88 -20.58 2.76 -4.78
CA LEU A 88 -19.78 3.86 -4.29
C LEU A 88 -19.16 4.68 -5.44
N ARG A 89 -19.29 6.01 -5.38
CA ARG A 89 -18.82 6.93 -6.43
C ARG A 89 -17.31 6.85 -6.59
N GLU A 90 -16.60 6.75 -5.46
CA GLU A 90 -15.16 6.57 -5.38
C GLU A 90 -14.70 5.25 -6.01
N THR A 91 -15.45 4.16 -5.83
CA THR A 91 -15.06 2.88 -6.43
C THR A 91 -15.23 2.90 -7.93
N ARG A 92 -16.31 3.53 -8.45
CA ARG A 92 -16.47 3.74 -9.90
C ARG A 92 -15.36 4.62 -10.48
N ALA A 93 -15.00 5.70 -9.79
CA ALA A 93 -13.90 6.56 -10.20
C ALA A 93 -12.55 5.81 -10.21
N ALA A 94 -12.29 5.00 -9.18
CA ALA A 94 -11.09 4.17 -9.11
C ALA A 94 -11.04 3.12 -10.23
N ALA A 95 -12.18 2.52 -10.59
CA ALA A 95 -12.27 1.58 -11.71
C ALA A 95 -12.05 2.27 -13.06
N ALA A 96 -12.57 3.49 -13.25
CA ALA A 96 -12.32 4.28 -14.45
C ALA A 96 -10.83 4.63 -14.60
N ALA A 97 -10.21 5.12 -13.51
CA ALA A 97 -8.78 5.40 -13.49
C ALA A 97 -7.94 4.13 -13.76
N ALA A 98 -8.35 2.97 -13.23
CA ALA A 98 -7.66 1.71 -13.49
C ALA A 98 -7.71 1.29 -14.96
N ARG A 99 -8.77 1.61 -15.71
CA ARG A 99 -8.83 1.36 -17.16
C ARG A 99 -7.87 2.22 -17.96
N GLU A 100 -7.62 3.44 -17.52
CA GLU A 100 -6.63 4.32 -18.16
C GLU A 100 -5.19 3.91 -17.83
N ALA A 101 -5.01 3.26 -16.69
CA ALA A 101 -3.72 2.84 -16.16
C ALA A 101 -3.30 1.43 -16.58
N LEU A 102 -4.24 0.55 -16.91
CA LEU A 102 -3.96 -0.88 -17.12
C LEU A 102 -4.46 -1.39 -18.47
N PHE A 103 -3.62 -2.17 -19.14
CA PHE A 103 -4.02 -2.98 -20.28
C PHE A 103 -4.73 -4.25 -19.80
N PHE A 104 -6.07 -4.28 -19.94
CA PHE A 104 -6.85 -5.47 -19.65
C PHE A 104 -8.13 -5.53 -20.50
N GLU A 105 -8.34 -6.68 -21.16
CA GLU A 105 -9.52 -6.92 -22.00
C GLU A 105 -10.30 -8.13 -21.50
N HIS A 106 -11.58 -7.95 -21.16
CA HIS A 106 -12.46 -9.06 -20.78
C HIS A 106 -12.70 -10.02 -21.95
N LYS A 107 -12.92 -9.52 -23.18
CA LYS A 107 -13.14 -10.35 -24.38
C LYS A 107 -12.04 -11.40 -24.60
N THR A 108 -10.80 -11.07 -24.23
CA THR A 108 -9.62 -11.93 -24.38
C THR A 108 -9.54 -12.97 -23.25
N HIS A 109 -9.97 -12.63 -22.04
CA HIS A 109 -9.90 -13.52 -20.87
C HIS A 109 -11.12 -14.43 -20.75
N MET A 110 -12.30 -13.99 -21.19
CA MET A 110 -13.56 -14.69 -20.96
C MET A 110 -13.60 -16.13 -21.53
N PRO A 111 -13.09 -16.40 -22.75
CA PRO A 111 -12.97 -17.78 -23.25
C PRO A 111 -12.03 -18.65 -22.42
N ARG A 112 -10.94 -18.07 -21.90
CA ARG A 112 -9.91 -18.80 -21.12
C ARG A 112 -10.42 -19.21 -19.74
N VAL A 113 -11.23 -18.37 -19.11
CA VAL A 113 -11.89 -18.68 -17.83
C VAL A 113 -13.27 -19.32 -18.00
N LYS A 114 -13.67 -19.66 -19.23
CA LYS A 114 -14.96 -20.31 -19.54
C LYS A 114 -16.18 -19.56 -18.96
N GLY A 115 -16.14 -18.23 -18.95
CA GLY A 115 -17.22 -17.42 -18.38
C GLY A 115 -17.22 -17.29 -16.85
N ASP A 116 -16.29 -17.94 -16.13
CA ASP A 116 -16.21 -17.89 -14.68
C ASP A 116 -15.65 -16.54 -14.19
N CYS A 117 -16.57 -15.65 -13.79
CA CYS A 117 -16.24 -14.30 -13.33
C CYS A 117 -15.53 -14.30 -11.95
N VAL A 118 -15.87 -15.25 -11.07
CA VAL A 118 -15.32 -15.31 -9.70
C VAL A 118 -13.89 -15.83 -9.68
N ARG A 119 -13.39 -16.36 -10.81
CA ARG A 119 -11.97 -16.67 -10.99
C ARG A 119 -11.08 -15.44 -10.81
N CYS A 120 -11.59 -14.25 -11.16
CA CYS A 120 -10.88 -12.98 -10.99
C CYS A 120 -11.51 -12.09 -9.91
N HIS A 121 -12.83 -11.96 -9.88
CA HIS A 121 -13.54 -11.09 -8.94
C HIS A 121 -13.88 -11.82 -7.64
N ILE A 122 -12.85 -12.32 -6.94
CA ILE A 122 -12.99 -13.18 -5.75
C ILE A 122 -13.79 -12.54 -4.61
N ASP A 123 -13.72 -11.21 -4.47
CA ASP A 123 -14.34 -10.48 -3.36
C ASP A 123 -15.70 -9.87 -3.73
N VAL A 124 -16.23 -10.13 -4.94
CA VAL A 124 -17.45 -9.48 -5.44
C VAL A 124 -18.65 -9.70 -4.54
N GLN A 125 -18.69 -10.82 -3.80
CA GLN A 125 -19.79 -11.14 -2.88
C GLN A 125 -19.72 -10.41 -1.54
N HIS A 126 -18.56 -9.86 -1.15
CA HIS A 126 -18.29 -9.41 0.22
C HIS A 126 -18.02 -7.90 0.34
N GLY A 127 -18.04 -7.14 -0.76
CA GLY A 127 -17.81 -5.70 -0.71
C GLY A 127 -18.03 -5.00 -2.04
N ALA A 128 -18.17 -3.66 -1.99
CA ALA A 128 -18.21 -2.78 -3.17
C ALA A 128 -17.11 -1.72 -3.15
N GLU A 129 -16.11 -1.89 -2.30
CA GLU A 129 -14.99 -0.98 -2.11
C GLU A 129 -13.92 -1.14 -3.18
N LYS A 130 -13.84 -2.32 -3.82
CA LYS A 130 -12.84 -2.63 -4.85
C LYS A 130 -13.49 -3.38 -6.01
N LEU A 131 -13.54 -2.72 -7.17
CA LEU A 131 -14.03 -3.32 -8.42
C LEU A 131 -12.93 -4.12 -9.13
N ARG A 132 -11.67 -3.70 -8.99
CA ARG A 132 -10.53 -4.34 -9.64
C ARG A 132 -10.00 -5.53 -8.83
N PRO A 133 -9.68 -6.67 -9.48
CA PRO A 133 -8.91 -7.73 -8.86
C PRO A 133 -7.53 -7.23 -8.38
N SER A 134 -6.94 -7.98 -7.45
CA SER A 134 -5.56 -7.75 -7.04
C SER A 134 -4.60 -8.16 -8.16
N MET A 135 -3.37 -7.60 -8.20
CA MET A 135 -2.35 -8.08 -9.13
C MET A 135 -2.05 -9.58 -8.94
N GLY A 136 -2.09 -10.08 -7.71
CA GLY A 136 -1.89 -11.50 -7.41
C GLY A 136 -2.88 -12.41 -8.15
N THR A 137 -4.10 -11.92 -8.42
CA THR A 137 -5.08 -12.64 -9.23
C THR A 137 -4.60 -12.84 -10.67
N CYS A 138 -3.97 -11.84 -11.27
CA CYS A 138 -3.36 -11.93 -12.61
C CYS A 138 -2.20 -12.93 -12.60
N LEU A 139 -1.36 -12.86 -11.55
CA LEU A 139 -0.19 -13.72 -11.37
C LEU A 139 -0.54 -15.20 -11.09
N GLY A 140 -1.79 -15.50 -10.75
CA GLY A 140 -2.26 -16.88 -10.62
C GLY A 140 -2.31 -17.66 -11.94
N CYS A 141 -2.25 -16.96 -13.09
CA CYS A 141 -2.20 -17.59 -14.42
C CYS A 141 -1.07 -17.07 -15.30
N HIS A 142 -0.60 -15.83 -15.09
CA HIS A 142 0.49 -15.24 -15.87
C HIS A 142 1.84 -15.41 -15.14
N GLU A 143 2.73 -16.23 -15.70
CA GLU A 143 4.11 -16.40 -15.21
C GLU A 143 4.92 -15.12 -15.40
N HIS A 144 5.64 -14.69 -14.37
CA HIS A 144 6.19 -13.34 -14.31
C HIS A 144 7.58 -13.25 -13.69
N SER A 145 8.16 -14.36 -13.20
CA SER A 145 9.48 -14.37 -12.56
C SER A 145 10.58 -13.71 -13.40
N GLY A 146 10.58 -13.92 -14.72
CA GLY A 146 11.54 -13.30 -15.63
C GLY A 146 11.30 -11.81 -15.91
N GLU A 147 10.04 -11.38 -16.05
CA GLU A 147 9.69 -9.99 -16.38
C GLU A 147 9.76 -9.09 -15.12
N MET A 148 9.49 -9.61 -13.91
CA MET A 148 9.73 -8.91 -12.64
C MET A 148 11.22 -8.65 -12.41
N VAL A 149 12.07 -9.65 -12.67
CA VAL A 149 13.53 -9.49 -12.58
C VAL A 149 14.02 -8.46 -13.59
N ALA A 150 13.40 -8.41 -14.77
CA ALA A 150 13.72 -7.46 -15.82
C ALA A 150 13.03 -6.09 -15.64
N GLN A 151 12.17 -5.92 -14.63
CA GLN A 151 11.35 -4.71 -14.38
C GLN A 151 10.50 -4.29 -15.59
N LYS A 152 9.94 -5.27 -16.30
CA LYS A 152 9.09 -5.06 -17.48
C LYS A 152 7.62 -5.16 -17.08
N CYS A 153 7.05 -4.01 -16.72
CA CYS A 153 5.68 -3.90 -16.22
C CYS A 153 4.70 -3.33 -17.27
N ASP A 154 5.23 -2.84 -18.39
CA ASP A 154 4.54 -2.18 -19.50
C ASP A 154 3.57 -3.10 -20.28
N ARG A 155 3.66 -4.41 -20.08
CA ARG A 155 2.67 -5.36 -20.62
C ARG A 155 1.29 -5.24 -20.00
N CYS A 156 1.23 -4.75 -18.76
CA CYS A 156 -0.03 -4.61 -18.02
C CYS A 156 -0.29 -3.16 -17.60
N HIS A 157 0.76 -2.37 -17.39
CA HIS A 157 0.66 -0.96 -17.00
C HIS A 157 0.91 -0.05 -18.19
N VAL A 158 0.07 0.97 -18.34
CA VAL A 158 0.19 1.96 -19.41
C VAL A 158 1.33 2.93 -19.10
N ASP A 159 1.40 3.41 -17.86
CA ASP A 159 2.41 4.37 -17.41
C ASP A 159 2.53 4.34 -15.87
N LEU A 160 3.49 3.55 -15.37
CA LEU A 160 3.74 3.42 -13.93
C LEU A 160 4.09 4.75 -13.25
N GLU A 161 4.76 5.66 -13.95
CA GLU A 161 5.18 6.94 -13.39
C GLU A 161 3.97 7.88 -13.20
N ARG A 162 3.07 7.92 -14.19
CA ARG A 162 1.81 8.68 -14.12
C ARG A 162 0.77 8.07 -13.18
N GLU A 163 0.79 6.76 -12.99
CA GLU A 163 -0.07 6.07 -12.00
C GLU A 163 0.19 6.51 -10.55
N GLY A 164 1.25 7.30 -10.31
CA GLY A 164 1.62 7.79 -8.99
C GLY A 164 2.09 6.66 -8.06
N ILE A 165 2.30 5.48 -8.64
CA ILE A 165 2.88 4.32 -7.98
C ILE A 165 4.37 4.35 -8.29
N ARG A 166 5.14 5.05 -7.45
CA ARG A 166 6.58 4.75 -7.44
C ARG A 166 6.72 3.28 -7.07
N PRO A 167 7.42 2.45 -7.87
CA PRO A 167 7.64 1.04 -7.54
C PRO A 167 8.15 0.84 -6.10
N GLU A 168 8.91 1.83 -5.63
CA GLU A 168 9.43 2.01 -4.28
C GLU A 168 8.34 2.05 -3.19
N GLU A 169 7.25 2.78 -3.43
CA GLU A 169 6.22 3.06 -2.43
C GLU A 169 5.13 1.99 -2.37
N ALA A 170 4.82 1.34 -3.50
CA ALA A 170 3.85 0.25 -3.56
C ALA A 170 4.43 -1.13 -3.24
N TRP A 171 5.73 -1.35 -3.48
CA TRP A 171 6.36 -2.66 -3.27
C TRP A 171 7.48 -2.57 -2.24
N ALA A 172 7.13 -2.22 -1.01
CA ALA A 172 7.99 -2.29 0.18
C ALA A 172 9.33 -1.51 0.16
N HIS A 173 9.86 -1.07 -0.98
CA HIS A 173 11.15 -0.41 -1.15
C HIS A 173 11.05 1.12 -0.98
N GLY A 174 10.31 1.59 0.02
CA GLY A 174 10.14 3.02 0.23
C GLY A 174 11.46 3.66 0.66
N PRO A 175 11.53 5.00 0.72
CA PRO A 175 12.66 5.74 1.25
C PRO A 175 12.78 5.59 2.78
N ASN A 176 12.43 4.46 3.36
CA ASN A 176 12.83 4.02 4.69
C ASN A 176 13.03 2.50 4.75
N PHE A 177 13.11 1.81 3.60
CA PHE A 177 13.21 0.35 3.53
C PHE A 177 14.30 -0.18 4.45
N MET A 178 15.51 0.38 4.40
CA MET A 178 16.61 -0.06 5.28
C MET A 178 16.31 0.08 6.78
N ARG A 179 15.42 0.99 7.20
CA ARG A 179 15.00 1.16 8.59
C ARG A 179 13.82 0.26 8.98
N GLU A 180 12.90 0.01 8.06
CA GLU A 180 11.61 -0.62 8.36
C GLU A 180 11.48 -2.06 7.84
N HIS A 181 12.35 -2.50 6.92
CA HIS A 181 12.24 -3.81 6.28
C HIS A 181 12.38 -4.97 7.25
N GLY A 182 13.10 -4.82 8.37
CA GLY A 182 13.21 -5.87 9.38
C GLY A 182 11.86 -6.21 10.02
N VAL A 183 11.08 -5.18 10.39
CA VAL A 183 9.73 -5.36 10.94
C VAL A 183 8.81 -5.93 9.88
N ARG A 184 8.87 -5.40 8.66
CA ARG A 184 8.04 -5.87 7.53
C ARG A 184 8.39 -7.31 7.11
N ALA A 185 9.67 -7.69 7.10
CA ALA A 185 10.12 -9.05 6.78
C ALA A 185 9.69 -10.04 7.86
N ALA A 186 9.72 -9.64 9.14
CA ALA A 186 9.24 -10.46 10.24
C ALA A 186 7.71 -10.71 10.18
N THR A 187 6.93 -9.76 9.67
CA THR A 187 5.45 -9.87 9.65
C THR A 187 4.87 -10.23 8.28
N ALA A 188 5.62 -10.06 7.19
CA ALA A 188 5.13 -10.18 5.80
C ALA A 188 6.20 -10.76 4.84
N GLY A 189 7.09 -11.62 5.33
CA GLY A 189 8.19 -12.20 4.54
C GLY A 189 7.76 -12.92 3.26
N GLU A 190 6.60 -13.58 3.25
CA GLU A 190 6.06 -14.27 2.06
C GLU A 190 5.80 -13.31 0.89
N VAL A 191 5.39 -12.08 1.18
CA VAL A 191 5.19 -11.03 0.16
C VAL A 191 6.52 -10.68 -0.50
N CYS A 192 7.61 -10.66 0.28
CA CYS A 192 8.94 -10.40 -0.26
C CYS A 192 9.44 -11.58 -1.12
N SER A 193 9.24 -12.82 -0.65
CA SER A 193 9.63 -14.04 -1.37
C SER A 193 8.83 -14.28 -2.66
N SER A 194 7.69 -13.62 -2.83
CA SER A 194 6.94 -13.63 -4.10
C SER A 194 7.71 -12.95 -5.26
N CYS A 195 8.70 -12.11 -4.95
CA CYS A 195 9.49 -11.36 -5.93
C CYS A 195 11.01 -11.52 -5.75
N HIS A 196 11.50 -11.78 -4.54
CA HIS A 196 12.93 -11.88 -4.20
C HIS A 196 13.35 -13.31 -3.83
N ALA A 197 14.53 -13.72 -4.29
CA ALA A 197 15.15 -14.97 -3.86
C ALA A 197 15.94 -14.79 -2.56
N ASP A 198 16.05 -15.83 -1.72
CA ASP A 198 16.72 -15.77 -0.39
C ASP A 198 18.16 -15.23 -0.43
N ARG A 199 18.87 -15.46 -1.53
CA ARG A 199 20.22 -14.92 -1.79
C ARG A 199 20.29 -13.38 -1.80
N PHE A 200 19.17 -12.71 -1.97
CA PHE A 200 19.09 -11.26 -1.89
C PHE A 200 19.24 -10.78 -0.45
N CYS A 201 18.56 -11.45 0.50
CA CYS A 201 18.69 -11.18 1.93
C CYS A 201 20.13 -11.38 2.38
N SER A 202 20.80 -12.43 1.90
CA SER A 202 22.19 -12.72 2.24
C SER A 202 23.18 -11.68 1.69
N THR A 203 22.84 -10.93 0.65
CA THR A 203 23.73 -9.84 0.18
C THR A 203 23.95 -8.77 1.25
N CYS A 204 22.97 -8.58 2.15
CA CYS A 204 23.05 -7.63 3.27
C CYS A 204 23.16 -8.30 4.64
N HIS A 205 22.63 -9.51 4.84
CA HIS A 205 22.60 -10.22 6.13
C HIS A 205 23.68 -11.30 6.29
N SER A 206 24.52 -11.56 5.27
CA SER A 206 25.69 -12.42 5.44
C SER A 206 26.72 -11.76 6.36
N ALA A 207 27.43 -12.58 7.15
CA ALA A 207 28.58 -12.12 7.92
C ALA A 207 29.64 -11.49 6.97
N GLY A 208 29.92 -10.19 7.14
CA GLY A 208 30.87 -9.45 6.30
C GLY A 208 30.21 -8.65 5.17
N VAL A 209 29.11 -7.95 5.49
CA VAL A 209 28.30 -7.18 4.54
C VAL A 209 29.16 -6.30 3.66
N ALA A 210 28.99 -6.48 2.34
CA ALA A 210 29.77 -5.81 1.31
C ALA A 210 29.90 -4.31 1.60
N PRO A 211 31.12 -3.72 1.43
CA PRO A 211 31.29 -2.29 1.63
C PRO A 211 30.26 -1.59 0.76
N ALA A 212 29.40 -0.79 1.39
CA ALA A 212 28.47 0.04 0.66
C ALA A 212 29.31 0.91 -0.28
N THR A 213 29.31 0.57 -1.56
CA THR A 213 30.07 1.34 -2.53
C THR A 213 29.45 2.73 -2.60
N PRO A 214 30.22 3.80 -2.82
CA PRO A 214 29.67 5.17 -2.92
C PRO A 214 28.49 5.28 -3.92
N ALA A 215 28.50 4.45 -4.96
CA ALA A 215 27.42 4.31 -5.93
C ALA A 215 26.10 3.80 -5.30
N LYS A 216 26.14 2.86 -4.34
CA LYS A 216 24.97 2.39 -3.58
C LYS A 216 24.58 3.33 -2.44
N MET A 217 25.52 4.13 -1.94
CA MET A 217 25.25 5.13 -0.91
C MET A 217 24.61 6.39 -1.44
N ALA A 218 24.60 6.61 -2.76
CA ALA A 218 24.02 7.77 -3.46
C ALA A 218 23.98 9.06 -2.60
N PRO A 219 25.14 9.57 -2.14
CA PRO A 219 25.22 10.61 -1.12
C PRO A 219 24.77 12.00 -1.61
N HIS A 220 24.51 12.14 -2.91
CA HIS A 220 23.98 13.36 -3.52
C HIS A 220 22.48 13.28 -3.82
N ASP A 221 21.88 12.11 -3.65
CA ASP A 221 20.44 11.92 -3.86
C ASP A 221 19.67 12.42 -2.62
N PRO A 222 18.86 13.49 -2.75
CA PRO A 222 18.07 14.03 -1.65
C PRO A 222 16.93 13.10 -1.20
N PHE A 223 16.59 12.09 -2.01
CA PHE A 223 15.54 11.11 -1.71
C PHE A 223 16.07 9.81 -1.11
N ASN A 224 17.40 9.67 -1.03
CA ASN A 224 18.01 8.50 -0.43
C ASN A 224 17.74 8.41 1.08
N SER A 225 17.31 7.23 1.51
CA SER A 225 16.91 6.90 2.87
C SER A 225 17.96 6.22 3.72
N SER A 226 19.08 5.85 3.11
CA SER A 226 20.19 5.19 3.76
C SER A 226 20.67 6.00 4.96
N VAL A 227 21.20 5.29 5.97
CA VAL A 227 21.92 5.94 7.07
C VAL A 227 23.10 6.79 6.54
N HIS A 228 23.64 6.46 5.37
CA HIS A 228 24.72 7.19 4.69
C HIS A 228 24.24 8.29 3.69
N ARG A 229 22.96 8.67 3.68
CA ARG A 229 22.40 9.71 2.77
C ARG A 229 23.08 11.09 2.90
N ALA A 230 22.81 12.00 1.97
CA ALA A 230 23.34 13.38 1.92
C ALA A 230 23.32 14.08 3.29
N GLY A 231 24.46 14.65 3.71
CA GLY A 231 24.59 15.33 5.01
C GLY A 231 24.87 14.42 6.21
N PHE A 232 25.35 13.18 5.99
CA PHE A 232 25.61 12.19 7.06
C PHE A 232 26.48 12.77 8.17
N MET A 233 27.60 13.38 7.80
CA MET A 233 28.54 13.95 8.78
C MET A 233 27.89 15.00 9.68
N ALA A 234 26.93 15.78 9.18
CA ALA A 234 26.24 16.82 9.95
C ALA A 234 25.21 16.27 10.95
N ARG A 235 24.67 15.07 10.73
CA ARG A 235 23.58 14.49 11.54
C ARG A 235 23.97 13.23 12.32
N HIS A 236 25.04 12.54 11.93
CA HIS A 236 25.34 11.19 12.43
C HIS A 236 25.55 11.16 13.94
N ALA A 237 26.08 12.24 14.54
CA ALA A 237 26.26 12.34 15.98
C ALA A 237 24.93 12.31 16.76
N ASN A 238 23.83 12.78 16.15
CA ASN A 238 22.50 12.69 16.75
C ASN A 238 21.90 11.29 16.53
N GLU A 239 22.00 10.76 15.30
CA GLU A 239 21.51 9.42 14.96
C GLU A 239 22.22 8.32 15.78
N ALA A 240 23.54 8.43 15.99
CA ALA A 240 24.34 7.49 16.79
C ALA A 240 23.99 7.55 18.29
N ARG A 241 23.55 8.71 18.80
CA ARG A 241 23.10 8.87 20.19
C ARG A 241 21.68 8.36 20.40
N SER A 242 20.77 8.66 19.48
CA SER A 242 19.36 8.29 19.61
C SER A 242 19.12 6.82 19.28
N SER A 243 19.93 6.23 18.40
CA SER A 243 19.68 4.91 17.84
C SER A 243 21.00 4.20 17.44
N PRO A 244 21.91 3.95 18.41
CA PRO A 244 23.21 3.31 18.13
C PRO A 244 23.06 1.95 17.44
N GLY A 245 21.97 1.23 17.73
CA GLY A 245 21.62 -0.05 17.13
C GLY A 245 21.56 -0.06 15.59
N LEU A 246 21.19 1.08 14.96
CA LEU A 246 21.11 1.20 13.50
C LEU A 246 22.46 0.99 12.81
N CYS A 247 23.56 1.34 13.50
CA CYS A 247 24.90 1.25 12.95
C CYS A 247 25.49 -0.13 13.24
N SER A 248 25.28 -0.64 14.46
CA SER A 248 25.79 -1.95 14.89
C SER A 248 25.13 -3.14 14.21
N THR A 249 24.02 -2.92 13.49
CA THR A 249 23.43 -3.93 12.59
C THR A 249 24.39 -4.35 11.48
N CYS A 250 25.24 -3.44 11.00
CA CYS A 250 26.15 -3.70 9.88
C CYS A 250 27.63 -3.47 10.24
N HIS A 251 27.92 -2.59 11.20
CA HIS A 251 29.27 -2.18 11.56
C HIS A 251 29.68 -2.71 12.94
N SER A 252 30.91 -3.20 13.06
CA SER A 252 31.54 -3.45 14.35
C SER A 252 31.99 -2.14 15.02
N PRO A 253 32.14 -2.10 16.36
CA PRO A 253 32.69 -0.95 17.09
C PRO A 253 34.02 -0.41 16.54
N SER A 254 34.87 -1.30 16.00
CA SER A 254 36.13 -0.92 15.37
C SER A 254 35.95 0.03 14.17
N THR A 255 34.84 -0.05 13.45
CA THR A 255 34.55 0.85 12.32
C THR A 255 34.39 2.29 12.80
N CYS A 256 33.71 2.49 13.92
CA CYS A 256 33.53 3.79 14.55
C CYS A 256 34.89 4.36 14.97
N ALA A 257 35.71 3.53 15.64
CA ALA A 257 37.04 3.92 16.11
C ALA A 257 37.97 4.32 14.95
N THR A 258 38.01 3.55 13.87
CA THR A 258 38.86 3.83 12.69
C THR A 258 38.44 5.14 12.01
N CYS A 259 37.16 5.32 11.70
CA CYS A 259 36.68 6.53 11.04
C CYS A 259 36.92 7.78 11.91
N HIS A 260 36.66 7.69 13.22
CA HIS A 260 36.90 8.80 14.13
C HIS A 260 38.39 9.11 14.30
N ALA A 261 39.25 8.10 14.25
CA ALA A 261 40.71 8.30 14.27
C ALA A 261 41.20 8.99 12.99
N GLU A 262 40.78 8.52 11.81
CA GLU A 262 41.14 9.12 10.51
C GLU A 262 40.68 10.58 10.41
N ARG A 263 39.51 10.89 10.96
CA ARG A 263 38.93 12.24 10.95
C ARG A 263 39.36 13.10 12.14
N SER A 264 40.19 12.58 13.05
CA SER A 264 40.63 13.29 14.26
C SER A 264 39.47 13.79 15.14
N VAL A 265 38.37 13.04 15.21
CA VAL A 265 37.15 13.35 16.00
C VAL A 265 36.90 12.32 17.10
N SER A 266 37.91 11.51 17.45
CA SER A 266 37.84 10.56 18.55
C SER A 266 37.85 11.28 19.91
N ALA A 267 37.24 10.67 20.92
CA ALA A 267 37.14 11.23 22.28
C ALA A 267 38.51 11.50 22.96
N GLY A 268 39.61 10.97 22.40
CA GLY A 268 40.99 11.19 22.85
C GLY A 268 41.74 12.30 22.10
N ALA A 269 41.15 12.92 21.08
CA ALA A 269 41.76 14.06 20.40
C ALA A 269 41.73 15.29 21.33
N ALA A 270 42.87 15.96 21.50
CA ALA A 270 42.98 17.12 22.38
C ALA A 270 41.95 18.21 21.99
N GLY A 271 40.99 18.49 22.87
CA GLY A 271 39.92 19.48 22.64
C GLY A 271 38.59 18.92 22.10
N ALA A 272 38.49 17.62 21.80
CA ALA A 272 37.25 17.01 21.33
C ALA A 272 36.26 16.76 22.48
N ARG A 273 35.02 17.29 22.37
CA ARG A 273 33.92 16.90 23.26
C ARG A 273 33.42 15.53 22.83
N SER A 274 33.63 14.50 23.65
CA SER A 274 33.01 13.19 23.42
C SER A 274 31.49 13.34 23.45
N PRO A 275 30.77 13.02 22.36
CA PRO A 275 29.31 13.05 22.35
C PRO A 275 28.71 11.85 23.10
N HIS A 276 29.53 10.88 23.54
CA HIS A 276 29.08 9.67 24.21
C HIS A 276 28.83 9.90 25.71
N PRO A 277 27.90 9.16 26.33
CA PRO A 277 27.69 9.19 27.78
C PRO A 277 28.98 8.86 28.56
N ARG A 278 29.08 9.36 29.80
CA ARG A 278 30.18 8.98 30.70
C ARG A 278 30.19 7.45 30.89
N GLY A 279 31.33 6.81 30.63
CA GLY A 279 31.53 5.36 30.82
C GLY A 279 31.35 4.49 29.56
N TRP A 280 31.19 5.08 28.37
CA TRP A 280 31.14 4.33 27.11
C TRP A 280 32.52 3.75 26.74
N LEU A 281 32.63 2.42 26.56
CA LEU A 281 33.89 1.66 26.45
C LEU A 281 34.21 1.11 25.04
N GLY A 282 33.49 1.52 24.00
CA GLY A 282 33.63 0.98 22.65
C GLY A 282 32.49 0.04 22.29
#